data_AF-A0A7V3K4B7-F1
#
_entry.id   AF-A0A7V3K4B7-F1
#
_cell.length_a   1.000
_cell.length_b   1.000
_cell.length_c   1.000
_cell.angle_alpha   90.00
_cell.angle_beta   90.00
_cell.angle_gamma   90.00
#
_symmetry.space_group_name_H-M   'P 1'
#
loop_
_entity.id
_entity.type
_entity.pdbx_description
1 polymer ?
#
loop_
_entity_poly.entity_id
_entity_poly.type
_entity_poly.pdbx_seq_one_letter_code
_entity_poly.pdbx_strand_id
1 'polypeptide(L)' 'HFAPGSMGPKIQAIIWFLEAGGKKAIITNPENIERALLGETGTHIEP' A
#
# COMPACT_ATOMS: atom_id res chain seq x y z
N HIS A 1 14.54 1.40 -6.32
CA HIS A 1 14.24 0.19 -7.12
C HIS A 1 13.60 -0.83 -6.19
N PHE A 2 12.40 -1.34 -6.51
CA PHE A 2 11.71 -2.35 -5.70
C PHE A 2 11.90 -3.75 -6.28
N ALA A 3 12.09 -4.75 -5.42
CA ALA A 3 12.34 -6.12 -5.87
C ALA A 3 11.14 -6.68 -6.68
N PRO A 4 11.37 -7.23 -7.90
CA PRO A 4 10.29 -7.62 -8.82
C PRO A 4 9.46 -8.82 -8.34
N GLY A 5 9.98 -9.65 -7.44
CA GLY A 5 9.28 -10.81 -6.88
C GLY A 5 8.58 -10.55 -5.54
N SER A 6 8.59 -9.30 -5.04
CA SER A 6 7.97 -8.98 -3.75
C SER A 6 7.38 -7.59 -3.78
N MET A 7 8.21 -6.55 -3.63
CA MET A 7 7.69 -5.22 -3.38
C MET A 7 7.23 -4.50 -4.64
N GLY A 8 7.90 -4.76 -5.77
CA GLY A 8 7.60 -4.15 -7.06
C GLY A 8 6.15 -4.35 -7.50
N PRO A 9 5.63 -5.59 -7.55
CA PRO A 9 4.25 -5.84 -7.95
C PRO A 9 3.21 -5.15 -7.07
N LYS A 10 3.44 -5.04 -5.74
CA LYS A 10 2.46 -4.37 -4.87
C LYS A 10 2.46 -2.85 -5.09
N ILE A 11 3.63 -2.24 -5.33
CA ILE A 11 3.71 -0.82 -5.68
C ILE A 11 3.03 -0.56 -7.04
N GLN A 12 3.27 -1.41 -8.04
CA GLN A 12 2.65 -1.25 -9.35
C GLN A 12 1.11 -1.34 -9.28
N ALA A 13 0.57 -2.29 -8.51
CA ALA A 13 -0.86 -2.43 -8.30
C ALA A 13 -1.47 -1.21 -7.59
N ILE A 14 -0.74 -0.63 -6.62
CA ILE A 14 -1.18 0.58 -5.91
C ILE A 14 -1.20 1.78 -6.84
N ILE A 15 -0.17 1.95 -7.68
CA ILE A 15 -0.14 3.02 -8.69
C ILE A 15 -1.37 2.92 -9.60
N TRP A 16 -1.65 1.73 -10.16
CA TRP A 16 -2.83 1.54 -11.00
C TRP A 16 -4.15 1.86 -10.29
N PHE A 17 -4.28 1.48 -9.01
CA PHE A 17 -5.47 1.79 -8.22
C PHE A 17 -5.64 3.31 -8.03
N LEU A 18 -4.57 4.03 -7.71
CA LEU A 18 -4.61 5.49 -7.52
C LEU A 18 -4.87 6.23 -8.84
N GLU A 19 -4.22 5.81 -9.94
CA GLU A 19 -4.46 6.36 -11.29
C GLU A 19 -5.92 6.16 -11.75
N ALA A 20 -6.57 5.08 -11.33
CA ALA A 20 -7.99 4.81 -11.60
C ALA A 20 -8.96 5.60 -10.69
N GLY A 21 -8.47 6.52 -9.85
CA GLY A 21 -9.27 7.35 -8.95
C GLY A 21 -9.40 6.80 -7.52
N GLY A 22 -8.63 5.77 -7.16
CA GLY A 22 -8.45 5.33 -5.79
C GLY A 22 -7.88 6.46 -4.92
N LYS A 23 -8.33 6.52 -3.66
CA LYS A 23 -7.97 7.64 -2.76
C LYS A 23 -6.74 7.39 -1.90
N LYS A 24 -6.55 6.13 -1.48
CA LYS A 24 -5.52 5.73 -0.51
C LYS A 24 -5.29 4.23 -0.57
N ALA A 25 -4.04 3.82 -0.48
CA ALA A 25 -3.64 2.42 -0.33
C ALA A 25 -2.76 2.22 0.90
N ILE A 26 -2.78 1.01 1.46
CA ILE A 26 -2.01 0.64 2.65
C ILE A 26 -1.33 -0.70 2.39
N ILE A 27 -0.02 -0.78 2.64
CA ILE A 27 0.71 -2.04 2.75
C ILE A 27 0.99 -2.30 4.23
N THR A 28 0.49 -3.42 4.75
CA THR A 28 0.69 -3.85 6.14
C THR A 28 0.76 -5.38 6.24
N ASN A 29 0.94 -5.92 7.44
CA ASN A 29 0.87 -7.33 7.78
C ASN A 29 -0.36 -7.63 8.66
N PRO A 30 -0.87 -8.89 8.68
CA PRO A 30 -2.11 -9.25 9.36
C PRO A 30 -2.19 -8.80 10.82
N GLU A 31 -1.09 -8.91 11.56
CA GLU A 31 -1.01 -8.58 12.99
C GLU A 31 -1.21 -7.08 13.27
N ASN A 32 -1.03 -6.22 12.25
CA ASN A 32 -1.07 -4.77 12.38
C ASN A 32 -2.24 -4.13 11.60
N ILE A 33 -3.21 -4.90 11.09
CA ILE A 33 -4.28 -4.36 10.23
C ILE A 33 -5.04 -3.22 10.92
N GLU A 34 -5.49 -3.41 12.16
CA GLU A 34 -6.28 -2.39 12.89
C GLU A 34 -5.49 -1.09 13.06
N ARG A 35 -4.27 -1.19 13.58
CA ARG A 35 -3.37 -0.05 13.76
C ARG A 35 -3.03 0.65 12.45
N ALA A 36 -2.89 -0.10 11.36
CA ALA A 36 -2.63 0.45 10.04
C ALA A 36 -3.87 1.20 9.51
N LEU A 37 -5.08 0.71 9.74
CA LEU A 37 -6.30 1.45 9.41
C LEU A 37 -6.40 2.78 10.19
N LEU A 38 -5.91 2.80 11.43
CA LEU A 38 -5.81 4.00 12.27
C LEU A 38 -4.65 4.94 11.90
N GLY A 39 -3.79 4.55 10.96
CA GLY A 39 -2.63 5.36 10.52
C GLY A 39 -1.42 5.29 11.45
N GLU A 40 -1.37 4.33 12.37
CA GLU A 40 -0.29 4.19 13.36
C GLU A 40 0.90 3.35 12.84
N THR A 41 0.71 2.61 11.75
CA THR A 41 1.70 1.69 11.18
C THR A 41 1.38 1.35 9.72
N GLY A 42 2.25 0.56 9.07
CA GLY A 42 2.15 0.25 7.66
C GLY A 42 2.70 1.37 6.75
N THR A 43 2.70 1.11 5.45
CA THR A 43 3.06 2.09 4.42
C THR A 43 1.79 2.64 3.79
N HIS A 44 1.50 3.91 4.05
CA HIS A 44 0.37 4.64 3.50
C HIS A 44 0.78 5.38 2.23
N ILE A 45 -0.01 5.22 1.18
CA ILE A 45 0.26 5.82 -0.14
C ILE A 45 -1.01 6.54 -0.57
N GLU A 46 -0.86 7.81 -0.93
CA GLU A 46 -1.90 8.76 -1.32
C GLU A 46 -1.41 9.54 -2.55
N PRO A 47 -2.30 10.13 -3.38
CA PRO A 47 -1.92 10.96 -4.53
C PRO A 47 -1.02 12.15 -4.19
#